data_AF-A0A7C7PKJ4-F1
#
_entry.id   AF-A0A7C7PKJ4-F1
#
_cell.length_a   1.000
_cell.length_b   1.000
_cell.length_c   1.000
_cell.angle_alpha   90.00
_cell.angle_beta   90.00
_cell.angle_gamma   90.00
#
_symmetry.space_group_name_H-M   'P 1'
#
loop_
_entity.id
_entity.type
_entity.pdbx_description
1 polymer ?
#
loop_
_entity_poly.entity_id
_entity_poly.type
_entity_poly.pdbx_seq_one_letter_code
_entity_poly.pdbx_strand_id
1 'polypeptide(L)' 'LLMPALGRFKKKADFTEYGGIPLLGAKKPVIITHGRANAKAIRNAVRVAGGFLIQDFNSKLVENMRALSLLTAKP' A
#
# COMPACT_ATOMS: atom_id res chain seq x y z
N LEU A 1 -29.80 0.45 -17.58
CA LEU A 1 -29.41 -0.25 -16.32
C LEU A 1 -28.03 -0.94 -16.41
N LEU A 2 -27.70 -1.60 -17.52
CA LEU A 2 -26.47 -2.40 -17.66
C LEU A 2 -25.16 -1.57 -17.63
N MET A 3 -25.08 -0.46 -18.38
CA MET A 3 -23.87 0.37 -18.47
C MET A 3 -23.30 0.87 -17.12
N PRO A 4 -24.11 1.43 -16.20
CA PRO A 4 -23.60 1.85 -14.88
C PRO A 4 -23.14 0.69 -13.99
N ALA A 5 -23.63 -0.54 -14.19
CA ALA A 5 -23.15 -1.72 -13.47
C ALA A 5 -21.77 -2.16 -14.00
N LEU A 6 -21.58 -2.15 -15.33
CA LEU A 6 -20.30 -2.42 -15.98
C LEU A 6 -19.22 -1.40 -15.59
N GLY A 7 -19.56 -0.12 -15.50
CA GLY A 7 -18.64 0.92 -15.04
C GLY A 7 -18.14 0.70 -13.61
N ARG A 8 -19.03 0.26 -12.70
CA ARG A 8 -18.66 -0.08 -11.31
C ARG A 8 -17.79 -1.34 -11.23
N PHE A 9 -18.07 -2.34 -12.07
CA PHE A 9 -17.27 -3.55 -12.16
C PHE A 9 -15.86 -3.26 -12.67
N LYS A 10 -15.76 -2.46 -13.75
CA LYS A 10 -14.48 -1.99 -14.29
C LYS A 10 -13.66 -1.25 -13.24
N LYS A 11 -14.31 -0.39 -12.42
CA LYS A 11 -13.63 0.35 -11.35
C LYS A 11 -13.08 -0.56 -10.25
N LYS A 12 -13.80 -1.63 -9.87
CA LYS A 12 -13.30 -2.65 -8.93
C LYS A 12 -12.15 -3.49 -9.51
N ALA A 13 -12.19 -3.75 -10.81
CA ALA A 13 -11.15 -4.50 -11.52
C ALA A 13 -9.92 -3.63 -11.89
N ASP A 14 -10.02 -2.31 -11.76
CA ASP A 14 -8.96 -1.38 -12.14
C ASP A 14 -7.96 -1.19 -10.97
N PHE A 15 -6.85 -1.91 -11.05
CA PHE A 15 -5.72 -1.82 -10.12
C PHE A 15 -5.10 -0.42 -10.02
N THR A 16 -5.42 0.52 -10.91
CA THR A 16 -4.99 1.94 -10.80
C THR A 16 -5.62 2.66 -9.60
N GLU A 17 -6.73 2.15 -9.05
CA GLU A 17 -7.37 2.75 -7.87
C GLU A 17 -6.53 2.59 -6.59
N TYR A 18 -5.68 1.56 -6.49
CA TYR A 18 -4.90 1.28 -5.29
C TYR A 18 -3.60 2.08 -5.19
N GLY A 19 -3.07 2.58 -6.31
CA GLY A 19 -1.84 3.39 -6.31
C GLY A 19 -0.53 2.62 -6.20
N GLY A 20 -0.57 1.29 -6.27
CA GLY A 20 0.64 0.44 -6.19
C GLY A 20 0.73 -0.34 -4.89
N ILE A 21 1.84 -1.05 -4.73
CA ILE A 21 2.07 -2.00 -3.63
C ILE A 21 3.19 -1.45 -2.74
N PRO A 22 3.02 -1.43 -1.40
CA PRO A 22 4.10 -1.06 -0.50
C PRO A 22 5.18 -2.15 -0.45
N LEU A 23 6.43 -1.77 -0.67
CA LEU A 23 7.60 -2.63 -0.46
C LEU A 23 7.98 -2.59 1.03
N LEU A 24 7.61 -3.64 1.76
CA LEU A 24 7.91 -3.77 3.18
C LEU A 24 9.38 -4.15 3.41
N GLY A 25 9.91 -3.78 4.59
CA GLY A 25 11.32 -4.01 4.95
C GLY A 25 12.28 -2.90 4.52
N ALA A 26 11.84 -1.97 3.67
CA ALA A 26 12.59 -0.74 3.40
C ALA A 26 12.62 0.19 4.64
N LYS A 27 13.67 1.00 4.77
CA LYS A 27 13.82 1.94 5.90
C LYS A 27 12.76 3.05 5.92
N LYS A 28 12.18 3.36 4.77
CA LYS A 28 11.14 4.39 4.56
C LYS A 28 10.07 3.83 3.61
N PRO A 29 8.89 4.46 3.52
CA PRO A 29 7.84 4.00 2.61
C PRO A 29 8.32 4.01 1.15
N VAL A 30 8.19 2.86 0.49
CA VAL A 30 8.49 2.70 -0.94
C VAL A 30 7.26 2.07 -1.58
N ILE A 31 6.68 2.76 -2.57
CA ILE A 31 5.48 2.29 -3.28
C ILE A 31 5.86 1.93 -4.70
N ILE A 32 5.67 0.66 -5.07
CA ILE A 32 5.96 0.15 -6.42
C ILE A 32 4.67 0.19 -7.23
N THR A 33 4.71 0.89 -8.37
CA THR A 33 3.61 0.95 -9.34
C THR A 33 3.87 0.02 -10.53
N HIS A 34 2.83 -0.28 -11.32
CA HIS A 34 2.98 -1.03 -12.57
C HIS A 34 3.57 -0.14 -13.68
N GLY A 35 4.25 -0.74 -14.67
CA GLY A 35 4.95 0.01 -15.73
C GLY A 35 4.05 0.86 -16.65
N ARG A 36 2.74 0.56 -16.70
CA ARG A 36 1.74 1.34 -17.46
C ARG A 36 0.98 2.35 -16.57
N ALA A 37 1.56 2.74 -15.43
CA ALA A 37 0.91 3.64 -14.47
C ALA A 37 0.55 4.98 -15.12
N ASN A 38 -0.73 5.33 -15.06
CA ASN A 38 -1.23 6.62 -15.47
C ASN A 38 -1.15 7.65 -14.32
N ALA A 39 -1.43 8.92 -14.61
CA ALA A 39 -1.39 10.00 -13.62
C ALA A 39 -2.23 9.73 -12.35
N LYS A 40 -3.36 9.03 -12.49
CA LYS A 40 -4.21 8.63 -11.36
C LYS A 40 -3.52 7.60 -10.47
N ALA A 41 -2.86 6.59 -11.06
CA ALA A 41 -2.09 5.60 -10.32
C ALA A 41 -0.94 6.26 -9.55
N ILE A 42 -0.19 7.16 -10.17
CA ILE A 42 0.92 7.89 -9.51
C ILE A 42 0.41 8.77 -8.35
N ARG A 43 -0.67 9.53 -8.56
CA ARG A 43 -1.28 10.33 -7.49
C ARG A 43 -1.71 9.45 -6.30
N ASN A 44 -2.29 8.29 -6.58
CA ASN A 44 -2.68 7.34 -5.55
C ASN A 44 -1.46 6.75 -4.83
N ALA A 45 -0.36 6.48 -5.54
CA ALA A 45 0.90 6.00 -4.96
C ALA A 45 1.45 6.99 -3.92
N VAL A 46 1.50 8.27 -4.28
CA VAL A 46 1.94 9.36 -3.39
C VAL A 46 1.02 9.45 -2.16
N ARG A 47 -0.29 9.33 -2.35
CA ARG A 47 -1.26 9.31 -1.24
C ARG A 47 -1.01 8.13 -0.28
N VAL A 48 -0.72 6.94 -0.79
CA VAL A 48 -0.38 5.77 0.03
C VAL A 48 0.92 6.00 0.78
N ALA A 49 1.97 6.50 0.11
CA ALA A 49 3.24 6.84 0.76
C ALA A 49 3.06 7.87 1.88
N GLY A 50 2.29 8.93 1.64
CA GLY A 50 1.94 9.92 2.65
C GLY A 50 1.18 9.32 3.84
N GLY A 51 0.25 8.40 3.58
CA GLY A 51 -0.45 7.65 4.63
C GLY A 51 0.50 6.84 5.52
N PHE A 52 1.50 6.17 4.94
CA PHE A 52 2.52 5.44 5.71
C PHE A 52 3.34 6.37 6.60
N LEU A 53 3.68 7.57 6.11
CA LEU A 53 4.41 8.57 6.89
C LEU A 53 3.56 9.13 8.04
N ILE A 54 2.31 9.53 7.77
CA ILE A 54 1.39 10.06 8.78
C ILE A 54 1.13 9.04 9.89
N GLN A 55 1.03 7.76 9.53
CA GLN A 55 0.78 6.68 10.48
C GLN A 55 2.05 6.20 11.21
N ASP A 56 3.22 6.74 10.87
CA ASP A 56 4.52 6.28 11.35
C ASP A 56 4.68 4.75 11.22
N PHE A 57 4.25 4.22 10.07
CA PHE A 57 4.10 2.79 9.86
C PHE A 57 5.42 2.02 10.04
N ASN A 58 6.53 2.54 9.49
CA ASN A 58 7.82 1.85 9.55
C ASN A 58 8.32 1.68 10.99
N SER A 59 8.15 2.69 11.84
CA SER A 59 8.55 2.64 13.26
C SER A 59 7.73 1.60 14.00
N LYS A 60 6.40 1.62 13.83
CA LYS A 60 5.49 0.62 14.41
C LYS A 60 5.79 -0.79 13.92
N LEU A 61 6.14 -0.95 12.64
CA LEU A 61 6.53 -2.25 12.09
C LEU A 61 7.79 -2.79 12.80
N VAL A 62 8.82 -1.95 12.96
CA VAL A 62 10.05 -2.36 13.66
C VAL A 62 9.77 -2.72 15.12
N GLU A 63 8.96 -1.92 15.81
CA GLU A 63 8.55 -2.19 17.19
C GLU A 63 7.81 -3.54 17.30
N ASN A 64 6.82 -3.76 16.45
CA ASN A 64 6.05 -5.00 16.43
C ASN A 64 6.91 -6.22 16.10
N MET A 65 7.83 -6.09 15.15
CA MET A 65 8.77 -7.17 14.80
C MET A 65 9.70 -7.49 15.97
N ARG A 66 10.16 -6.49 16.74
CA ARG A 66 10.93 -6.71 17.96
C ARG A 66 10.11 -7.41 19.03
N ALA A 67 8.89 -6.94 19.30
CA ALA A 67 7.99 -7.56 20.26
C ALA A 67 7.72 -9.02 19.91
N LEU A 68 7.44 -9.31 18.63
CA LEU A 68 7.26 -10.67 18.14
C LEU A 68 8.51 -11.53 18.35
N SER A 69 9.70 -11.00 18.04
CA SER A 69 10.95 -11.74 18.22
C SER A 69 11.21 -12.14 19.68
N LEU A 70 10.84 -11.30 20.64
CA LEU A 70 10.95 -11.59 22.08
C LEU A 70 9.97 -12.69 22.52
N LEU A 71 8.76 -12.71 21.94
CA LEU A 71 7.77 -13.76 22.22
C LEU A 71 8.20 -15.12 21.66
N THR A 72 8.83 -15.14 20.49
CA THR A 72 9.31 -16.38 19.85
C THR A 72 10.66 -16.87 20.37
N ALA A 73 11.41 -16.04 21.10
CA ALA A 73 12.71 -16.38 21.69
C ALA A 73 12.60 -16.95 23.12
N LYS A 74 11.40 -17.03 23.68
CA LYS A 74 11.16 -17.70 24.96
C LYS A 74 11.18 -19.23 24.72
N PRO A 75 11.95 -20.02 25.49
CA PRO A 75 12.05 -21.47 25.29
C PRO A 75 10.71 -22.19 25.45
#